data_AF-A0A182HXU1-F1
#
_entry.id   AF-A0A182HXU1-F1
#
_cell.length_a   1.000
_cell.length_b   1.000
_cell.length_c   1.000
_cell.angle_alpha   90.00
_cell.angle_beta   90.00
_cell.angle_gamma   90.00
#
_symmetry.space_group_name_H-M   'P 1'
#
loop_
_entity.id
_entity.type
_entity.pdbx_description
1 polymer ?
#
loop_
_entity_poly.entity_id
_entity_poly.type
_entity_poly.pdbx_seq_one_letter_code
_entity_poly.pdbx_strand_id
1 'polypeptide(L)'
;MDVLEAVLAKLEEGSYKSAVDIITDPANDIAVKMQSMELISLISKNLTDENAEKKPDLYSATETVLSRVAQQCSPPEVLYELMEKVRITTSDDVFTSVLKCMQVAILRLPAKRARCMEWVFQTLIEYLDKIKLPEVINKDMDEQEEELLECEESIRRLLQLYITLLLFLEPIIKHLNQPSSNIFFETSLTQKNAVICFLLRLVGKLFPFLHLQRTEQLRKSLKQTPKLPASKSYSIQVAEDMIGTLLLLVKDPLFMLPYGEKRIHFESKKKDNDYDEESSYDCFLCQDTYMAEGFAMLFYLLLGEELLPGSVPQIYNPRYVFEMGLRYVVVLMSGDWTVMYFKGIRLMQALVKLVKDNMLSARDLDAQIHSIFCEHYVRGLERSGSVRNREVGIAVLTDYIHSFDDEGRYMIVSYMLKKFDDDSVRSYAINVYKDLIMNDMRQKLQEEPLIKWFSGDVLKNMLTHHICLLKQGAKTDLLDNSYSIISALSALWVLLKTDRSNRSHIWNYFETLEKQFLLELRTGIDLSRAHYQNEMKAAAEMKGKHSSVEQLPEITVSTLNGEMPPVMTKAKKVELCQGMLLRLDMLDFHLARVNSAIDQMRRTMGVDKCSSTQQMDSE
;
A
#
# COMPACT_ATOMS: atom_id res chain seq x y z
N MET A 1 15.39 40.07 -46.25
CA MET A 1 15.70 39.87 -44.83
C MET A 1 15.05 38.56 -44.47
N ASP A 2 15.80 37.64 -43.87
CA ASP A 2 15.26 36.33 -43.51
C ASP A 2 14.07 36.51 -42.55
N VAL A 3 13.00 35.72 -42.69
CA VAL A 3 11.79 35.88 -41.87
C VAL A 3 12.14 35.69 -40.39
N LEU A 4 13.04 34.74 -40.11
CA LEU A 4 13.63 34.53 -38.80
C LEU A 4 14.31 35.79 -38.23
N GLU A 5 15.25 36.39 -38.97
CA GLU A 5 15.98 37.59 -38.54
C GLU A 5 15.04 38.78 -38.33
N ALA A 6 14.05 38.95 -39.22
CA ALA A 6 13.07 40.03 -39.13
C ALA A 6 12.18 39.90 -37.90
N VAL A 7 11.72 38.69 -37.57
CA VAL A 7 10.91 38.45 -36.36
C VAL A 7 11.73 38.68 -35.10
N LEU A 8 12.97 38.18 -35.04
CA LEU A 8 13.84 38.37 -33.87
C LEU A 8 14.20 39.84 -33.65
N ALA A 9 14.58 40.55 -34.71
CA ALA A 9 14.87 41.98 -34.63
C ALA A 9 13.65 42.78 -34.13
N LYS A 10 12.44 42.46 -34.60
CA LYS A 10 11.21 43.15 -34.14
C LYS A 10 10.84 42.86 -32.70
N LEU A 11 11.15 41.65 -32.20
CA LEU A 11 11.00 41.31 -30.79
C LEU A 11 12.02 42.07 -29.93
N GLU A 12 13.27 42.20 -30.37
CA GLU A 12 14.32 42.97 -29.68
C GLU A 12 14.05 44.48 -29.67
N GLU A 13 13.49 45.02 -30.76
CA GLU A 13 13.09 46.43 -30.91
C GLU A 13 11.82 46.80 -30.11
N GLY A 14 11.13 45.83 -29.49
CA GLY A 14 9.87 46.06 -28.76
C GLY A 14 8.65 46.28 -29.67
N SER A 15 8.76 46.04 -30.97
CA SER A 15 7.69 46.18 -31.96
C SER A 15 6.87 44.89 -32.09
N TYR A 16 6.24 44.48 -30.99
CA TYR A 16 5.60 43.16 -30.85
C TYR A 16 4.47 42.88 -31.84
N LYS A 17 3.65 43.89 -32.15
CA LYS A 17 2.57 43.76 -33.14
C LYS A 17 3.12 43.42 -34.53
N SER A 18 4.19 44.11 -34.93
CA SER A 18 4.85 43.86 -36.21
C SER A 18 5.48 42.47 -36.28
N ALA A 19 6.02 41.95 -35.17
CA ALA A 19 6.53 40.57 -35.12
C ALA A 19 5.42 39.54 -35.34
N VAL A 20 4.23 39.76 -34.76
CA VAL A 20 3.05 38.91 -34.99
C VAL A 20 2.55 39.06 -36.44
N ASP A 21 2.48 40.28 -36.95
CA ASP A 21 1.99 40.59 -38.30
C ASP A 21 2.83 39.86 -39.36
N ILE A 22 4.16 39.84 -39.21
CA ILE A 22 5.09 39.13 -40.11
C ILE A 22 4.78 37.63 -40.17
N ILE A 23 4.47 36.99 -39.04
CA ILE A 23 4.14 35.56 -38.96
C ILE A 23 2.75 35.28 -39.53
N THR A 24 1.81 36.20 -39.36
CA THR A 24 0.45 36.04 -39.86
C THR A 24 0.29 36.38 -41.34
N ASP A 25 1.29 37.02 -41.95
CA ASP A 25 1.26 37.38 -43.37
C ASP A 25 1.32 36.13 -44.26
N PRO A 26 0.29 35.88 -45.10
CA PRO A 26 0.27 34.74 -46.02
C PRO A 26 1.47 34.71 -46.98
N ALA A 27 2.11 35.85 -47.24
CA ALA A 27 3.30 35.92 -48.07
C ALA A 27 4.50 35.18 -47.44
N ASN A 28 4.54 35.09 -46.11
CA ASN A 28 5.64 34.49 -45.35
C ASN A 28 5.39 33.03 -44.95
N ASP A 29 4.19 32.49 -45.21
CA ASP A 29 3.76 31.14 -44.79
C ASP A 29 4.75 30.03 -45.15
N ILE A 30 5.32 30.08 -46.37
CA ILE A 30 6.27 29.07 -46.84
C ILE A 30 7.57 29.14 -46.04
N ALA A 31 8.10 30.34 -45.83
CA ALA A 31 9.32 30.56 -45.07
C ALA A 31 9.15 30.17 -43.60
N VAL A 32 8.04 30.56 -42.97
CA VAL A 32 7.70 30.19 -41.58
C VAL A 32 7.64 28.67 -41.41
N LYS A 33 7.06 27.95 -42.38
CA LYS A 33 7.02 26.48 -42.34
C LYS A 33 8.39 25.83 -42.55
N MET A 34 9.24 26.40 -43.41
CA MET A 34 10.58 25.87 -43.64
C MET A 34 11.53 26.10 -42.46
N GLN A 35 11.33 27.18 -41.69
CA GLN A 35 12.17 27.58 -40.56
C GLN A 35 11.52 27.32 -39.19
N SER A 36 10.49 26.46 -39.14
CA SER A 36 9.64 26.24 -37.97
C SER A 36 10.44 25.93 -36.70
N MET A 37 11.37 24.98 -36.78
CA MET A 37 12.20 24.55 -35.65
C MET A 37 13.13 25.65 -35.14
N GLU A 38 13.84 26.34 -36.04
CA GLU A 38 14.76 27.43 -35.69
C GLU A 38 14.03 28.62 -35.09
N LEU A 39 12.88 29.00 -35.67
CA LEU A 39 11.98 30.02 -35.14
C LEU A 39 11.58 29.69 -33.70
N ILE A 40 11.05 28.50 -33.44
CA ILE A 40 10.60 28.10 -32.10
C ILE A 40 11.78 28.07 -31.12
N SER A 41 12.92 27.51 -31.54
CA SER A 41 14.12 27.40 -30.70
C SER A 41 14.59 28.78 -30.24
N LEU A 42 14.71 29.73 -31.16
CA LEU A 42 15.22 31.06 -30.89
C LEU A 42 14.22 31.94 -30.15
N ILE A 43 12.94 31.91 -30.55
CA ILE A 43 11.88 32.68 -29.90
C ILE A 43 11.67 32.18 -28.46
N SER A 44 11.69 30.85 -28.24
CA SER A 44 11.49 30.28 -26.89
C SER A 44 12.61 30.62 -25.90
N LYS A 45 13.77 31.10 -26.35
CA LYS A 45 14.83 31.63 -25.46
C LYS A 45 14.38 32.87 -24.70
N ASN A 46 13.40 33.61 -25.22
CA ASN A 46 12.83 34.77 -24.53
C ASN A 46 11.88 34.38 -23.38
N LEU A 47 11.45 33.10 -23.31
CA LEU A 47 10.71 32.57 -22.16
C LEU A 47 11.66 32.23 -21.02
N THR A 48 11.88 33.19 -20.12
CA THR A 48 12.68 33.08 -18.90
C THR A 48 12.01 33.87 -17.77
N ASP A 49 12.31 33.50 -16.52
CA ASP A 49 11.81 34.22 -15.34
C ASP A 49 12.27 35.69 -15.32
N GLU A 50 13.52 35.94 -15.74
CA GLU A 50 14.06 37.30 -15.85
C GLU A 50 13.24 38.17 -16.81
N ASN A 51 12.84 37.63 -17.97
CA ASN A 51 12.00 38.36 -18.91
C ASN A 51 10.56 38.48 -18.42
N ALA A 52 10.03 37.49 -17.69
CA ALA A 52 8.70 37.59 -17.09
C ALA A 52 8.62 38.76 -16.10
N GLU A 53 9.66 38.97 -15.30
CA GLU A 53 9.72 40.06 -14.32
C GLU A 53 10.08 41.41 -14.95
N LYS A 54 11.13 41.45 -15.79
CA LYS A 54 11.72 42.72 -16.27
C LYS A 54 11.13 43.19 -17.60
N LYS A 55 10.58 42.29 -18.42
CA LYS A 55 10.06 42.57 -19.77
C LYS A 55 8.77 41.77 -20.05
N PRO A 56 7.70 41.99 -19.27
CA PRO A 56 6.47 41.19 -19.39
C PRO A 56 5.82 41.30 -20.78
N ASP A 57 5.94 42.44 -21.45
CA ASP A 57 5.43 42.62 -22.82
C ASP A 57 6.15 41.72 -23.83
N LEU A 58 7.48 41.58 -23.71
CA LEU A 58 8.27 40.67 -24.53
C LEU A 58 7.88 39.21 -24.26
N TYR A 59 7.66 38.86 -22.99
CA TYR A 59 7.23 37.53 -22.60
C TYR A 59 5.87 37.17 -23.21
N SER A 60 4.86 38.05 -23.06
CA SER A 60 3.52 37.88 -23.62
C SER A 60 3.50 37.86 -25.15
N ALA A 61 4.31 38.73 -25.77
CA ALA A 61 4.51 38.72 -27.23
C ALA A 61 5.12 37.40 -27.71
N THR A 62 6.11 36.88 -26.99
CA THR A 62 6.77 35.59 -27.27
C THR A 62 5.76 34.45 -27.22
N GLU A 63 4.92 34.39 -26.18
CA GLU A 63 3.86 33.38 -26.05
C GLU A 63 2.86 33.47 -27.22
N THR A 64 2.44 34.68 -27.59
CA THR A 64 1.52 34.91 -28.71
C THR A 64 2.12 34.45 -30.03
N VAL A 65 3.38 34.82 -30.29
CA VAL A 65 4.12 34.46 -31.50
C VAL A 65 4.30 32.95 -31.59
N LEU A 66 4.74 32.27 -30.51
CA LEU A 66 4.87 30.81 -30.48
C LEU A 66 3.52 30.11 -30.73
N SER A 67 2.44 30.62 -30.16
CA SER A 67 1.09 30.10 -30.40
C SER A 67 0.68 30.23 -31.88
N ARG A 68 0.99 31.35 -32.55
CA ARG A 68 0.73 31.51 -33.99
C ARG A 68 1.58 30.58 -34.85
N VAL A 69 2.86 30.43 -34.53
CA VAL A 69 3.74 29.46 -35.21
C VAL A 69 3.17 28.04 -35.06
N ALA A 70 2.72 27.67 -33.85
CA ALA A 70 2.09 26.38 -33.58
C ALA A 70 0.76 26.17 -34.34
N GLN A 71 0.06 27.22 -34.76
CA GLN A 71 -1.16 27.16 -35.58
C GLN A 71 -0.89 26.95 -37.07
N GLN A 72 0.29 27.34 -37.58
CA GLN A 72 0.60 27.28 -39.01
C GLN A 72 1.55 26.14 -39.38
N CYS A 73 2.49 25.79 -38.49
CA CYS A 73 3.56 24.83 -38.75
C CYS A 73 3.15 23.36 -38.56
N SER A 74 4.05 22.44 -38.90
CA SER A 74 3.89 21.00 -38.73
C SER A 74 3.81 20.65 -37.23
N PRO A 75 2.72 20.04 -36.73
CA PRO A 75 2.58 19.74 -35.31
C PRO A 75 3.72 18.90 -34.71
N PRO A 76 4.24 17.85 -35.37
CA PRO A 76 5.37 17.08 -34.84
C PRO A 76 6.65 17.90 -34.65
N GLU A 77 6.98 18.81 -35.58
CA GLU A 77 8.17 19.67 -35.50
C GLU A 77 8.04 20.66 -34.34
N VAL A 78 6.86 21.27 -34.21
CA VAL A 78 6.54 22.18 -33.11
C VAL A 78 6.68 21.47 -31.77
N LEU A 79 6.08 20.29 -31.63
CA LEU A 79 6.11 19.53 -30.37
C LEU A 79 7.53 19.09 -30.00
N TYR A 80 8.35 18.70 -30.97
CA TYR A 80 9.73 18.30 -30.74
C TYR A 80 10.55 19.44 -30.10
N GLU A 81 10.51 20.64 -30.68
CA GLU A 81 11.29 21.77 -30.15
C GLU A 81 10.75 22.26 -28.79
N LEU A 82 9.43 22.25 -28.60
CA LEU A 82 8.82 22.60 -27.32
C LEU A 82 9.17 21.57 -26.22
N MET A 83 9.26 20.28 -26.55
CA MET A 83 9.71 19.25 -25.61
C MET A 83 11.13 19.52 -25.12
N GLU A 84 12.05 19.91 -25.99
CA GLU A 84 13.42 20.27 -25.59
C GLU A 84 13.44 21.46 -24.63
N LYS A 85 12.61 22.47 -24.87
CA LYS A 85 12.45 23.58 -23.91
C LYS A 85 11.91 23.11 -22.55
N VAL A 86 10.97 22.17 -22.50
CA VAL A 86 10.46 21.57 -21.24
C VAL A 86 11.56 20.80 -20.50
N ARG A 87 12.41 20.06 -21.22
CA ARG A 87 13.53 19.33 -20.60
C ARG A 87 14.51 20.26 -19.90
N ILE A 88 14.76 21.44 -20.46
CA ILE A 88 15.74 22.39 -19.92
C ILE A 88 15.14 23.28 -18.81
N THR A 89 13.86 23.67 -18.91
CA THR A 89 13.27 24.61 -17.96
C THR A 89 13.12 24.04 -16.54
N THR A 90 13.25 24.92 -15.55
CA THR A 90 12.94 24.66 -14.13
C THR A 90 11.81 25.53 -13.60
N SER A 91 11.38 26.53 -14.38
CA SER A 91 10.32 27.47 -14.06
C SER A 91 8.95 26.92 -14.42
N ASP A 92 8.01 26.99 -13.47
CA ASP A 92 6.63 26.54 -13.64
C ASP A 92 5.84 27.49 -14.57
N ASP A 93 6.18 28.77 -14.60
CA ASP A 93 5.55 29.76 -15.49
C ASP A 93 5.97 29.52 -16.94
N VAL A 94 7.27 29.30 -17.18
CA VAL A 94 7.78 28.91 -18.51
C VAL A 94 7.17 27.59 -18.96
N PHE A 95 7.08 26.61 -18.06
CA PHE A 95 6.43 25.33 -18.34
C PHE A 95 4.97 25.51 -18.75
N THR A 96 4.22 26.35 -18.02
CA THR A 96 2.81 26.66 -18.30
C THR A 96 2.63 27.34 -19.67
N SER A 97 3.48 28.29 -20.01
CA SER A 97 3.46 28.97 -21.32
C SER A 97 3.77 28.02 -22.48
N VAL A 98 4.74 27.12 -22.28
CA VAL A 98 5.06 26.08 -23.27
C VAL A 98 3.91 25.10 -23.43
N LEU A 99 3.26 24.67 -22.35
CA LEU A 99 2.09 23.78 -22.39
C LEU A 99 0.96 24.34 -23.24
N LYS A 100 0.66 25.64 -23.14
CA LYS A 100 -0.37 26.29 -23.99
C LYS A 100 -0.03 26.17 -25.48
N CYS A 101 1.24 26.37 -25.85
CA CYS A 101 1.69 26.21 -27.23
C CYS A 101 1.64 24.74 -27.68
N MET A 102 2.01 23.80 -26.81
CA MET A 102 1.89 22.37 -27.08
C MET A 102 0.43 21.95 -27.27
N GLN A 103 -0.51 22.51 -26.51
CA GLN A 103 -1.94 22.23 -26.61
C GLN A 103 -2.47 22.56 -28.01
N VAL A 104 -2.09 23.71 -28.56
CA VAL A 104 -2.44 24.14 -29.92
C VAL A 104 -1.92 23.14 -30.95
N ALA A 105 -0.68 22.68 -30.81
CA ALA A 105 -0.10 21.69 -31.73
C ALA A 105 -0.77 20.32 -31.61
N ILE A 106 -1.07 19.84 -30.38
CA ILE A 106 -1.75 18.55 -30.14
C ILE A 106 -3.15 18.54 -30.75
N LEU A 107 -3.92 19.62 -30.61
CA LEU A 107 -5.26 19.72 -31.19
C LEU A 107 -5.28 19.66 -32.73
N ARG A 108 -4.14 19.93 -33.38
CA ARG A 108 -3.96 19.82 -34.84
C ARG A 108 -3.31 18.51 -35.27
N LEU A 109 -2.90 17.67 -34.32
CA LEU A 109 -2.12 16.46 -34.59
C LEU A 109 -3.00 15.37 -35.24
N PRO A 110 -2.62 14.80 -36.39
CA PRO A 110 -3.40 13.73 -37.02
C PRO A 110 -3.51 12.47 -36.17
N ALA A 111 -4.66 11.79 -36.20
CA ALA A 111 -4.94 10.58 -35.39
C ALA A 111 -3.86 9.49 -35.49
N LYS A 112 -3.28 9.28 -36.69
CA LYS A 112 -2.20 8.31 -36.94
C LYS A 112 -0.87 8.62 -36.24
N ARG A 113 -0.75 9.79 -35.59
CA ARG A 113 0.47 10.25 -34.88
C ARG A 113 0.31 10.16 -33.36
N ALA A 114 -0.52 9.25 -32.84
CA ALA A 114 -0.70 9.04 -31.40
C ALA A 114 0.63 8.87 -30.62
N ARG A 115 1.63 8.22 -31.23
CA ARG A 115 2.98 8.07 -30.66
C ARG A 115 3.66 9.41 -30.33
N CYS A 116 3.39 10.48 -31.08
CA CYS A 116 3.92 11.80 -30.75
C CYS A 116 3.32 12.35 -29.45
N MET A 117 2.05 12.06 -29.14
CA MET A 117 1.44 12.45 -27.86
C MET A 117 2.07 11.71 -26.69
N GLU A 118 2.34 10.41 -26.85
CA GLU A 118 3.04 9.61 -25.84
C GLU A 118 4.41 10.21 -25.49
N TRP A 119 5.19 10.63 -26.49
CA TRP A 119 6.47 11.31 -26.26
C TRP A 119 6.32 12.65 -25.53
N VAL A 120 5.32 13.45 -25.91
CA VAL A 120 5.01 14.70 -25.21
C VAL A 120 4.69 14.42 -23.74
N PHE A 121 3.76 13.50 -23.49
CA PHE A 121 3.32 13.13 -22.15
C PHE A 121 4.46 12.56 -21.29
N GLN A 122 5.34 11.76 -21.90
CA GLN A 122 6.56 11.29 -21.26
C GLN A 122 7.44 12.47 -20.79
N THR A 123 7.67 13.47 -21.65
CA THR A 123 8.42 14.68 -21.28
C THR A 123 7.73 15.50 -20.18
N LEU A 124 6.40 15.53 -20.14
CA LEU A 124 5.67 16.18 -19.04
C LEU A 124 5.84 15.41 -17.72
N ILE A 125 5.83 14.07 -17.75
CA ILE A 125 6.14 13.25 -16.58
C ILE A 125 7.57 13.52 -16.09
N GLU A 126 8.55 13.57 -17.00
CA GLU A 126 9.95 13.88 -16.66
C GLU A 126 10.12 15.28 -16.05
N TYR A 127 9.31 16.25 -16.48
CA TYR A 127 9.30 17.56 -15.83
C TYR A 127 8.85 17.45 -14.36
N LEU A 128 7.80 16.66 -14.09
CA LEU A 128 7.35 16.39 -12.74
C LEU A 128 8.38 15.59 -11.92
N ASP A 129 9.31 14.83 -12.55
CA ASP A 129 10.37 14.08 -11.84
C ASP A 129 11.38 15.01 -11.16
N LYS A 130 11.42 16.28 -11.58
CA LYS A 130 12.28 17.30 -10.98
C LYS A 130 11.78 17.77 -9.62
N ILE A 131 10.54 17.45 -9.24
CA ILE A 131 9.94 17.86 -7.96
C ILE A 131 10.52 16.99 -6.85
N LYS A 132 11.19 17.62 -5.89
CA LYS A 132 11.66 16.94 -4.69
C LYS A 132 10.51 16.83 -3.69
N LEU A 133 10.20 15.60 -3.30
CA LEU A 133 9.23 15.33 -2.25
C LEU A 133 9.77 15.79 -0.88
N PRO A 134 8.90 16.29 0.01
CA PRO A 134 9.30 16.69 1.36
C PRO A 134 9.75 15.48 2.17
N GLU A 135 10.79 15.66 2.99
CA GLU A 135 11.35 14.58 3.83
C GLU A 135 10.34 13.99 4.80
N VAL A 136 9.32 14.77 5.18
CA VAL A 136 8.26 14.38 6.11
C VAL A 136 7.49 13.13 5.62
N ILE A 137 7.40 12.90 4.31
CA ILE A 137 6.75 11.71 3.74
C ILE A 137 7.50 10.42 4.09
N ASN A 138 8.81 10.49 4.36
CA ASN A 138 9.60 9.33 4.79
C ASN A 138 9.35 8.97 6.26
N LYS A 139 8.64 9.81 7.02
CA LYS A 139 8.37 9.59 8.44
C LYS A 139 6.98 8.98 8.61
N ASP A 140 6.82 8.19 9.65
CA ASP A 140 5.50 7.76 10.08
C ASP A 140 4.73 8.97 10.60
N MET A 141 3.74 9.39 9.83
CA MET A 141 2.84 10.48 10.18
C MET A 141 1.60 9.95 10.87
N ASP A 142 1.08 10.74 11.80
CA ASP A 142 -0.31 10.59 12.22
C ASP A 142 -1.28 11.24 11.22
N GLU A 143 -2.57 11.08 11.47
CA GLU A 143 -3.60 11.58 10.56
C GLU A 143 -3.66 13.12 10.49
N GLN A 144 -3.36 13.82 11.59
CA GLN A 144 -3.36 15.27 11.61
C GLN A 144 -2.16 15.83 10.86
N GLU A 145 -1.02 15.16 10.98
CA GLU A 145 0.18 15.46 10.20
C GLU A 145 -0.03 15.20 8.70
N GLU A 146 -0.71 14.12 8.33
CA GLU A 146 -1.10 13.84 6.94
C GLU A 146 -2.01 14.95 6.35
N GLU A 147 -2.95 15.47 7.13
CA GLU A 147 -3.83 16.57 6.71
C GLU A 147 -3.06 17.87 6.43
N LEU A 148 -1.92 18.08 7.09
CA LEU A 148 -1.08 19.27 6.91
C LEU A 148 -0.14 19.15 5.69
N LEU A 149 -0.05 17.98 5.04
CA LEU A 149 0.80 17.80 3.87
C LEU A 149 0.48 18.77 2.74
N GLU A 150 -0.79 19.17 2.59
CA GLU A 150 -1.18 20.14 1.56
C GLU A 150 -0.64 21.55 1.80
N CYS A 151 -0.13 21.86 3.00
CA CYS A 151 0.50 23.13 3.32
C CYS A 151 1.98 23.19 2.90
N GLU A 152 2.63 22.03 2.74
CA GLU A 152 4.04 21.94 2.33
C GLU A 152 4.24 22.58 0.95
N GLU A 153 5.31 23.37 0.80
CA GLU A 153 5.54 24.16 -0.43
C GLU A 153 5.67 23.28 -1.68
N SER A 154 6.39 22.16 -1.57
CA SER A 154 6.55 21.19 -2.66
C SER A 154 5.24 20.50 -3.03
N ILE A 155 4.35 20.24 -2.07
CA ILE A 155 3.03 19.66 -2.32
C ILE A 155 2.09 20.70 -2.93
N ARG A 156 2.09 21.94 -2.44
CA ARG A 156 1.32 23.04 -3.06
C ARG A 156 1.72 23.27 -4.51
N ARG A 157 3.03 23.29 -4.78
CA ARG A 157 3.58 23.36 -6.14
C ARG A 157 3.09 22.19 -7.00
N LEU A 158 3.17 20.97 -6.48
CA LEU A 158 2.69 19.77 -7.17
C LEU A 158 1.19 19.84 -7.50
N LEU A 159 0.35 20.25 -6.55
CA LEU A 159 -1.09 20.43 -6.74
C LEU A 159 -1.38 21.47 -7.82
N GLN A 160 -0.68 22.61 -7.80
CA GLN A 160 -0.81 23.64 -8.82
C GLN A 160 -0.43 23.12 -10.21
N LEU A 161 0.64 22.33 -10.33
CA LEU A 161 1.03 21.70 -11.59
C LEU A 161 0.00 20.67 -12.08
N TYR A 162 -0.61 19.88 -11.19
CA TYR A 162 -1.71 18.99 -11.56
C TYR A 162 -2.91 19.77 -12.09
N ILE A 163 -3.29 20.89 -11.47
CA ILE A 163 -4.35 21.78 -11.96
C ILE A 163 -3.99 22.32 -13.35
N THR A 164 -2.77 22.81 -13.54
CA THR A 164 -2.29 23.29 -14.85
C THR A 164 -2.36 22.20 -15.92
N LEU A 165 -1.99 20.96 -15.59
CA LEU A 165 -2.07 19.82 -16.50
C LEU A 165 -3.53 19.46 -16.83
N LEU A 166 -4.45 19.53 -15.86
CA LEU A 166 -5.87 19.30 -16.11
C LEU A 166 -6.45 20.37 -17.06
N LEU A 167 -6.11 21.64 -16.87
CA LEU A 167 -6.48 22.73 -17.79
C LEU A 167 -5.89 22.53 -19.19
N PHE A 168 -4.65 22.01 -19.25
CA PHE A 168 -4.02 21.64 -20.52
C PHE A 168 -4.73 20.46 -21.21
N LEU A 169 -5.22 19.47 -20.46
CA LEU A 169 -5.89 18.30 -21.02
C LEU A 169 -7.36 18.56 -21.39
N GLU A 170 -8.04 19.52 -20.75
CA GLU A 170 -9.48 19.74 -20.93
C GLU A 170 -9.89 19.92 -22.41
N PRO A 171 -9.27 20.82 -23.22
CA PRO A 171 -9.63 20.97 -24.63
C PRO A 171 -9.29 19.73 -25.47
N ILE A 172 -8.20 19.04 -25.15
CA ILE A 172 -7.77 17.82 -25.84
C ILE A 172 -8.81 16.72 -25.63
N ILE A 173 -9.29 16.56 -24.40
CA ILE A 173 -10.29 15.56 -24.04
C ILE A 173 -11.64 15.89 -24.65
N LYS A 174 -12.06 17.15 -24.65
CA LYS A 174 -13.28 17.59 -25.37
C LYS A 174 -13.20 17.27 -26.86
N HIS A 175 -12.04 17.42 -27.49
CA HIS A 175 -11.83 17.07 -28.89
C HIS A 175 -11.90 15.55 -29.14
N LEU A 176 -11.32 14.75 -28.24
CA LEU A 176 -11.24 13.29 -28.37
C LEU A 176 -12.50 12.54 -27.92
N ASN A 177 -13.36 13.15 -27.10
CA ASN A 177 -14.60 12.56 -26.60
C ASN A 177 -15.75 12.61 -27.62
N GLN A 178 -15.44 12.29 -28.88
CA GLN A 178 -16.43 12.14 -29.94
C GLN A 178 -17.00 10.72 -29.95
N PRO A 179 -18.27 10.52 -30.32
CA PRO A 179 -18.88 9.20 -30.36
C PRO A 179 -18.13 8.29 -31.35
N SER A 180 -17.52 7.23 -30.83
CA SER A 180 -16.88 6.20 -31.65
C SER A 180 -17.93 5.25 -32.23
N SER A 181 -17.77 4.87 -33.50
CA SER A 181 -18.56 3.80 -34.12
C SER A 181 -18.19 2.40 -33.59
N ASN A 182 -17.00 2.26 -33.01
CA ASN A 182 -16.53 1.02 -32.42
C ASN A 182 -17.29 0.72 -31.12
N ILE A 183 -17.96 -0.44 -31.12
CA ILE A 183 -18.68 -1.00 -29.98
C ILE A 183 -17.70 -1.55 -28.93
N PHE A 184 -16.55 -2.07 -29.38
CA PHE A 184 -15.51 -2.65 -28.53
C PHE A 184 -14.43 -1.64 -28.16
N PHE A 185 -13.89 -1.79 -26.95
CA PHE A 185 -12.78 -0.97 -26.49
C PHE A 185 -11.49 -1.37 -27.24
N GLU A 186 -10.89 -0.41 -27.92
CA GLU A 186 -9.62 -0.60 -28.62
C GLU A 186 -8.47 -0.45 -27.62
N THR A 187 -7.58 -1.44 -27.53
CA THR A 187 -6.39 -1.40 -26.65
C THR A 187 -5.12 -0.92 -27.36
N SER A 188 -5.21 -0.66 -28.67
CA SER A 188 -4.10 -0.14 -29.46
C SER A 188 -3.72 1.28 -29.03
N LEU A 189 -2.52 1.74 -29.44
CA LEU A 189 -2.10 3.11 -29.20
C LEU A 189 -2.89 4.10 -30.07
N THR A 190 -4.03 4.55 -29.55
CA THR A 190 -4.82 5.66 -30.08
C THR A 190 -4.50 6.95 -29.33
N GLN A 191 -4.83 8.12 -29.89
CA GLN A 191 -4.67 9.40 -29.18
C GLN A 191 -5.45 9.42 -27.85
N LYS A 192 -6.65 8.82 -27.84
CA LYS A 192 -7.47 8.65 -26.65
C LYS A 192 -6.76 7.81 -25.59
N ASN A 193 -6.24 6.64 -25.98
CA ASN A 193 -5.54 5.78 -25.04
C ASN A 193 -4.21 6.36 -24.57
N ALA A 194 -3.50 7.13 -25.39
CA ALA A 194 -2.32 7.88 -24.96
C ALA A 194 -2.64 8.85 -23.81
N VAL A 195 -3.78 9.55 -23.87
CA VAL A 195 -4.25 10.42 -22.78
C VAL A 195 -4.62 9.61 -21.53
N ILE A 196 -5.33 8.48 -21.70
CA ILE A 196 -5.67 7.60 -20.58
C ILE A 196 -4.41 7.08 -19.88
N CYS A 197 -3.42 6.59 -20.64
CA CYS A 197 -2.15 6.15 -20.09
C CYS A 197 -1.42 7.29 -19.37
N PHE A 198 -1.45 8.51 -19.92
CA PHE A 198 -0.87 9.67 -19.24
C PHE A 198 -1.58 9.99 -17.92
N LEU A 199 -2.91 9.99 -17.88
CA LEU A 199 -3.69 10.20 -16.64
C LEU A 199 -3.37 9.13 -15.59
N LEU A 200 -3.30 7.85 -15.99
CA LEU A 200 -2.92 6.75 -15.09
C LEU A 200 -1.52 6.98 -14.52
N ARG A 201 -0.55 7.38 -15.34
CA ARG A 201 0.83 7.65 -14.90
C ARG A 201 0.91 8.87 -13.98
N LEU A 202 0.12 9.91 -14.24
CA LEU A 202 -0.01 11.07 -13.34
C LEU A 202 -0.52 10.65 -11.96
N VAL A 203 -1.54 9.79 -11.93
CA VAL A 203 -2.15 9.24 -10.71
C VAL A 203 -1.24 8.22 -10.00
N GLY A 204 -0.36 7.54 -10.71
CA GLY A 204 0.55 6.55 -10.12
C GLY A 204 1.81 7.11 -9.48
N LYS A 205 2.22 8.32 -9.86
CA LYS A 205 3.54 8.85 -9.55
C LYS A 205 3.65 9.58 -8.21
N LEU A 206 3.25 10.86 -8.18
CA LEU A 206 3.34 11.71 -7.00
C LEU A 206 1.99 11.87 -6.30
N PHE A 207 0.91 11.62 -7.03
CA PHE A 207 -0.46 11.54 -6.52
C PHE A 207 -0.63 10.65 -5.29
N PRO A 208 0.02 9.47 -5.21
CA PRO A 208 -0.16 8.60 -4.06
C PRO A 208 0.26 9.30 -2.74
N PHE A 209 1.21 10.22 -2.75
CA PHE A 209 1.68 10.89 -1.54
C PHE A 209 0.75 11.97 -1.01
N LEU A 210 -0.33 12.29 -1.74
CA LEU A 210 -1.33 13.27 -1.32
C LEU A 210 -2.28 12.68 -0.27
N HIS A 211 -2.85 13.56 0.55
CA HIS A 211 -3.97 13.21 1.42
C HIS A 211 -5.27 13.22 0.60
N LEU A 212 -5.78 12.03 0.29
CA LEU A 212 -6.89 11.81 -0.65
C LEU A 212 -8.13 11.20 0.01
N GLN A 213 -8.22 11.24 1.34
CA GLN A 213 -9.29 10.58 2.06
C GLN A 213 -10.54 11.47 2.08
N ARG A 214 -11.61 10.99 1.47
CA ARG A 214 -12.92 11.67 1.38
C ARG A 214 -13.90 11.11 2.39
N THR A 215 -13.90 9.78 2.58
CA THR A 215 -14.85 9.11 3.48
C THR A 215 -14.29 9.00 4.90
N GLU A 216 -14.99 9.58 5.87
CA GLU A 216 -14.62 9.49 7.28
C GLU A 216 -14.70 8.04 7.80
N GLN A 217 -13.71 7.63 8.60
CA GLN A 217 -13.82 6.40 9.38
C GLN A 217 -14.59 6.66 10.66
N LEU A 218 -15.60 5.83 10.93
CA LEU A 218 -16.33 5.84 12.20
C LEU A 218 -15.41 5.32 13.31
N ARG A 219 -14.65 6.21 13.97
CA ARG A 219 -13.84 5.82 15.14
C ARG A 219 -14.72 5.66 16.38
N LYS A 220 -14.38 4.66 17.20
CA LYS A 220 -14.90 4.49 18.57
C LYS A 220 -14.25 5.45 19.59
N SER A 221 -13.41 6.39 19.16
CA SER A 221 -12.71 7.34 20.04
C SER A 221 -13.58 8.56 20.36
N LEU A 222 -13.68 8.88 21.65
CA LEU A 222 -14.50 9.94 22.25
C LEU A 222 -14.02 11.39 21.95
N LYS A 223 -12.98 11.59 21.15
CA LYS A 223 -12.50 12.93 20.77
C LYS A 223 -12.74 13.17 19.28
N GLN A 224 -13.97 13.56 18.95
CA GLN A 224 -14.29 14.19 17.68
C GLN A 224 -13.81 15.64 17.74
N THR A 225 -12.61 15.93 17.25
CA THR A 225 -12.29 17.28 16.80
C THR A 225 -12.95 17.50 15.43
N PRO A 226 -13.61 18.64 15.18
CA PRO A 226 -14.24 18.91 13.91
C PRO A 226 -13.17 18.96 12.82
N LYS A 227 -13.16 17.96 11.93
CA LYS A 227 -12.33 17.97 10.73
C LYS A 227 -12.89 18.97 9.72
N LEU A 228 -12.00 19.55 8.91
CA LEU A 228 -12.43 20.31 7.74
C LEU A 228 -13.24 19.36 6.83
N PRO A 229 -14.43 19.76 6.35
CA PRO A 229 -15.20 18.91 5.44
C PRO A 229 -14.36 18.62 4.20
N ALA A 230 -14.42 17.38 3.68
CA ALA A 230 -13.69 16.92 2.50
C ALA A 230 -13.79 17.87 1.30
N SER A 231 -14.88 18.66 1.23
CA SER A 231 -15.11 19.74 0.25
C SER A 231 -14.16 20.94 0.34
N LYS A 232 -13.10 20.91 1.17
CA LYS A 232 -12.15 22.03 1.36
C LYS A 232 -10.68 21.69 1.09
N SER A 233 -10.32 20.42 0.85
CA SER A 233 -8.94 20.05 0.53
C SER A 233 -8.68 20.15 -0.97
N TYR A 234 -7.59 20.84 -1.34
CA TYR A 234 -7.15 20.91 -2.74
C TYR A 234 -6.74 19.54 -3.28
N SER A 235 -6.17 18.68 -2.43
CA SER A 235 -5.76 17.33 -2.82
C SER A 235 -6.96 16.47 -3.23
N ILE A 236 -8.05 16.55 -2.47
CA ILE A 236 -9.30 15.83 -2.77
C ILE A 236 -9.92 16.37 -4.06
N GLN A 237 -10.00 17.70 -4.21
CA GLN A 237 -10.55 18.32 -5.42
C GLN A 237 -9.78 17.89 -6.67
N VAL A 238 -8.44 17.94 -6.65
CA VAL A 238 -7.62 17.49 -7.78
C VAL A 238 -7.86 16.00 -8.08
N ALA A 239 -8.10 15.16 -7.07
CA ALA A 239 -8.44 13.75 -7.29
C ALA A 239 -9.81 13.55 -7.93
N GLU A 240 -10.82 14.29 -7.49
CA GLU A 240 -12.15 14.27 -8.10
C GLU A 240 -12.07 14.74 -9.56
N ASP A 241 -11.35 15.83 -9.85
CA ASP A 241 -11.18 16.37 -11.20
C ASP A 241 -10.39 15.40 -12.11
N MET A 242 -9.34 14.76 -11.59
CA MET A 242 -8.53 13.77 -12.32
C MET A 242 -9.35 12.53 -12.67
N ILE A 243 -10.12 11.99 -11.71
CA ILE A 243 -10.99 10.84 -11.93
C ILE A 243 -12.15 11.21 -12.85
N GLY A 244 -12.78 12.37 -12.66
CA GLY A 244 -13.82 12.87 -13.56
C GLY A 244 -13.31 12.97 -14.99
N THR A 245 -12.10 13.50 -15.18
CA THR A 245 -11.43 13.60 -16.48
C THR A 245 -11.19 12.22 -17.12
N LEU A 246 -10.76 11.23 -16.34
CA LEU A 246 -10.60 9.85 -16.81
C LEU A 246 -11.94 9.21 -17.20
N LEU A 247 -12.99 9.42 -16.41
CA LEU A 247 -14.33 8.87 -16.65
C LEU A 247 -15.03 9.48 -17.88
N LEU A 248 -14.64 10.69 -18.30
CA LEU A 248 -15.07 11.24 -19.60
C LEU A 248 -14.54 10.42 -20.78
N LEU A 249 -13.35 9.84 -20.65
CA LEU A 249 -12.72 9.01 -21.67
C LEU A 249 -13.15 7.55 -21.55
N VAL A 250 -13.28 7.04 -20.32
CA VAL A 250 -13.56 5.63 -20.02
C VAL A 250 -14.91 5.52 -19.33
N LYS A 251 -15.95 5.19 -20.12
CA LYS A 251 -17.32 5.08 -19.60
C LYS A 251 -17.49 3.96 -18.58
N ASP A 252 -16.78 2.85 -18.77
CA ASP A 252 -16.72 1.72 -17.83
C ASP A 252 -15.28 1.51 -17.36
N PRO A 253 -14.90 2.08 -16.20
CA PRO A 253 -13.55 1.92 -15.66
C PRO A 253 -13.28 0.51 -15.13
N LEU A 254 -14.30 -0.31 -14.83
CA LEU A 254 -14.11 -1.67 -14.31
C LEU A 254 -13.55 -2.61 -15.37
N PHE A 255 -13.68 -2.27 -16.67
CA PHE A 255 -12.97 -2.96 -17.76
C PHE A 255 -11.44 -2.99 -17.54
N MET A 256 -10.90 -2.06 -16.77
CA MET A 256 -9.46 -1.99 -16.49
C MET A 256 -9.00 -2.90 -15.34
N LEU A 257 -9.92 -3.51 -14.57
CA LEU A 257 -9.57 -4.40 -13.45
C LEU A 257 -8.61 -5.55 -13.81
N PRO A 258 -8.78 -6.28 -14.93
CA PRO A 258 -7.89 -7.39 -15.25
C PRO A 258 -6.47 -6.98 -15.62
N TYR A 259 -6.15 -5.68 -15.79
CA TYR A 259 -4.77 -5.26 -16.06
C TYR A 259 -3.82 -5.55 -14.91
N GLY A 260 -4.30 -5.62 -13.67
CA GLY A 260 -3.48 -6.09 -12.54
C GLY A 260 -2.94 -7.51 -12.78
N GLU A 261 -3.77 -8.40 -13.32
CA GLU A 261 -3.37 -9.77 -13.65
C GLU A 261 -2.53 -9.85 -14.92
N LYS A 262 -2.99 -9.18 -15.99
CA LYS A 262 -2.31 -9.21 -17.29
C LYS A 262 -0.87 -8.71 -17.19
N ARG A 263 -0.62 -7.70 -16.36
CA ARG A 263 0.73 -7.15 -16.15
C ARG A 263 1.66 -8.15 -15.45
N ILE A 264 1.19 -8.88 -14.43
CA ILE A 264 1.98 -9.94 -13.77
C ILE A 264 2.38 -11.03 -14.79
N HIS A 265 1.43 -11.47 -15.61
CA HIS A 265 1.70 -12.47 -16.66
C HIS A 265 2.68 -11.94 -17.72
N PHE A 266 2.53 -10.68 -18.12
CA PHE A 266 3.41 -10.02 -19.08
C PHE A 266 4.85 -9.92 -18.54
N GLU A 267 5.02 -9.58 -17.26
CA GLU A 267 6.33 -9.54 -16.60
C GLU A 267 6.95 -10.93 -16.39
N SER A 268 6.14 -11.98 -16.20
CA SER A 268 6.64 -13.34 -16.07
C SER A 268 7.16 -13.89 -17.39
N LYS A 269 6.38 -13.76 -18.48
CA LYS A 269 6.81 -14.17 -19.84
C LYS A 269 8.09 -13.49 -20.28
N LYS A 270 8.36 -12.28 -19.74
CA LYS A 270 9.60 -11.55 -19.99
C LYS A 270 10.86 -12.31 -19.57
N LYS A 271 10.79 -12.90 -18.39
CA LYS A 271 11.95 -13.52 -17.73
C LYS A 271 12.36 -14.81 -18.42
N ASP A 272 11.46 -15.43 -19.18
CA ASP A 272 11.66 -16.70 -19.86
C ASP A 272 12.24 -16.54 -21.29
N ASN A 273 12.63 -15.32 -21.71
CA ASN A 273 13.27 -14.99 -23.00
C ASN A 273 12.50 -15.41 -24.27
N ASP A 274 11.24 -15.84 -24.16
CA ASP A 274 10.41 -16.26 -25.29
C ASP A 274 9.66 -15.07 -25.90
N TYR A 275 10.43 -14.08 -26.37
CA TYR A 275 9.91 -12.84 -26.93
C TYR A 275 9.86 -12.85 -28.45
N ASP A 276 8.65 -12.94 -28.99
CA ASP A 276 8.30 -12.21 -30.20
C ASP A 276 7.95 -10.77 -29.80
N GLU A 277 8.75 -9.79 -30.25
CA GLU A 277 8.50 -8.34 -30.06
C GLU A 277 7.13 -7.88 -30.62
N GLU A 278 6.42 -8.73 -31.36
CA GLU A 278 5.13 -8.45 -31.97
C GLU A 278 3.91 -8.62 -31.03
N SER A 279 4.07 -9.15 -29.80
CA SER A 279 2.94 -9.66 -29.02
C SER A 279 2.30 -8.71 -27.97
N SER A 280 2.52 -7.39 -27.99
CA SER A 280 1.69 -6.48 -27.19
C SER A 280 1.39 -5.16 -27.89
N TYR A 281 0.43 -5.20 -28.81
CA TYR A 281 -0.26 -4.01 -29.31
C TYR A 281 -1.06 -3.27 -28.22
N ASP A 282 -1.14 -3.80 -26.99
CA ASP A 282 -1.89 -3.23 -25.87
C ASP A 282 -1.07 -2.13 -25.15
N CYS A 283 -1.47 -0.88 -25.31
CA CYS A 283 -0.76 0.26 -24.74
C CYS A 283 -0.85 0.35 -23.20
N PHE A 284 -1.76 -0.40 -22.57
CA PHE A 284 -1.91 -0.46 -21.11
C PHE A 284 -0.97 -1.49 -20.46
N LEU A 285 -0.29 -2.29 -21.28
CA LEU A 285 0.75 -3.24 -20.86
C LEU A 285 2.17 -2.72 -21.09
N CYS A 286 2.32 -1.50 -21.64
CA CYS A 286 3.63 -0.86 -21.77
C CYS A 286 4.33 -0.78 -20.40
N GLN A 287 5.65 -1.04 -20.39
CA GLN A 287 6.51 -0.92 -19.21
C GLN A 287 6.84 0.55 -18.90
N ASP A 288 5.80 1.37 -18.83
CA ASP A 288 5.92 2.77 -18.46
C ASP A 288 6.05 2.91 -16.94
N THR A 289 6.88 3.85 -16.50
CA THR A 289 7.03 4.20 -15.09
C THR A 289 5.68 4.60 -14.50
N TYR A 290 5.41 4.11 -13.28
CA TYR A 290 4.23 4.44 -12.46
C TYR A 290 2.89 3.88 -12.94
N MET A 291 2.85 3.09 -14.01
CA MET A 291 1.57 2.62 -14.56
C MET A 291 0.84 1.61 -13.64
N ALA A 292 1.58 0.76 -12.94
CA ALA A 292 1.00 -0.23 -12.01
C ALA A 292 0.38 0.47 -10.79
N GLU A 293 1.11 1.41 -10.21
CA GLU A 293 0.67 2.30 -9.14
C GLU A 293 -0.51 3.14 -9.59
N GLY A 294 -0.51 3.59 -10.85
CA GLY A 294 -1.61 4.33 -11.47
C GLY A 294 -2.92 3.58 -11.47
N PHE A 295 -2.91 2.31 -11.89
CA PHE A 295 -4.09 1.46 -11.79
C PHE A 295 -4.50 1.22 -10.34
N ALA A 296 -3.54 0.98 -9.45
CA ALA A 296 -3.87 0.70 -8.05
C ALA A 296 -4.52 1.91 -7.37
N MET A 297 -4.00 3.10 -7.64
CA MET A 297 -4.56 4.37 -7.18
C MET A 297 -5.92 4.69 -7.82
N LEU A 298 -6.12 4.37 -9.11
CA LEU A 298 -7.43 4.46 -9.76
C LEU A 298 -8.47 3.65 -8.99
N PHE A 299 -8.20 2.38 -8.68
CA PHE A 299 -9.16 1.54 -7.98
C PHE A 299 -9.31 1.89 -6.49
N TYR A 300 -8.26 2.40 -5.84
CA TYR A 300 -8.38 3.02 -4.52
C TYR A 300 -9.37 4.20 -4.56
N LEU A 301 -9.26 5.10 -5.52
CA LEU A 301 -10.14 6.27 -5.63
C LEU A 301 -11.58 5.88 -5.99
N LEU A 302 -11.75 4.96 -6.96
CA LEU A 302 -13.07 4.51 -7.40
C LEU A 302 -13.81 3.74 -6.30
N LEU A 303 -13.15 2.77 -5.66
CA LEU A 303 -13.80 1.84 -4.72
C LEU A 303 -13.63 2.27 -3.26
N GLY A 304 -12.43 2.69 -2.86
CA GLY A 304 -12.10 3.07 -1.49
C GLY A 304 -12.67 4.43 -1.07
N GLU A 305 -12.65 5.40 -1.99
CA GLU A 305 -13.14 6.78 -1.76
C GLU A 305 -14.46 7.08 -2.50
N GLU A 306 -15.12 6.02 -2.96
CA GLU A 306 -16.49 6.04 -3.51
C GLU A 306 -16.67 7.03 -4.69
N LEU A 307 -15.69 7.08 -5.60
CA LEU A 307 -15.75 7.86 -6.84
C LEU A 307 -16.23 7.05 -8.07
N LEU A 308 -16.57 5.77 -7.90
CA LEU A 308 -17.17 4.96 -8.96
C LEU A 308 -18.55 5.55 -9.35
N PRO A 309 -18.79 5.91 -10.63
CA PRO A 309 -20.06 6.51 -11.00
C PRO A 309 -21.20 5.50 -10.98
N GLY A 310 -22.40 5.95 -10.62
CA GLY A 310 -23.61 5.10 -10.62
C GLY A 310 -24.03 4.58 -12.00
N SER A 311 -23.44 5.10 -13.08
CA SER A 311 -23.68 4.66 -14.45
C SER A 311 -22.86 3.43 -14.87
N VAL A 312 -21.95 2.93 -14.01
CA VAL A 312 -21.13 1.75 -14.32
C VAL A 312 -22.02 0.50 -14.47
N PRO A 313 -21.77 -0.34 -15.48
CA PRO A 313 -22.50 -1.58 -15.67
C PRO A 313 -22.50 -2.47 -14.42
N GLN A 314 -23.68 -2.88 -13.97
CA GLN A 314 -23.86 -3.77 -12.80
C GLN A 314 -23.70 -5.27 -13.16
N ILE A 315 -22.91 -5.58 -14.19
CA ILE A 315 -22.72 -6.95 -14.71
C ILE A 315 -21.53 -7.67 -14.08
N TYR A 316 -20.65 -6.94 -13.39
CA TYR A 316 -19.45 -7.51 -12.79
C TYR A 316 -19.80 -8.30 -11.53
N ASN A 317 -19.35 -9.55 -11.46
CA ASN A 317 -19.52 -10.35 -10.26
C ASN A 317 -18.70 -9.73 -9.11
N PRO A 318 -19.29 -9.46 -7.93
CA PRO A 318 -18.58 -8.97 -6.75
C PRO A 318 -17.29 -9.74 -6.42
N ARG A 319 -17.31 -11.08 -6.59
CA ARG A 319 -16.14 -11.94 -6.37
C ARG A 319 -15.01 -11.66 -7.37
N TYR A 320 -15.36 -11.42 -8.63
CA TYR A 320 -14.37 -11.07 -9.66
C TYR A 320 -13.72 -9.71 -9.36
N VAL A 321 -14.52 -8.71 -9.01
CA VAL A 321 -14.00 -7.38 -8.64
C VAL A 321 -13.12 -7.46 -7.40
N PHE A 322 -13.53 -8.25 -6.40
CA PHE A 322 -12.75 -8.53 -5.21
C PHE A 322 -11.38 -9.12 -5.55
N GLU A 323 -11.34 -10.22 -6.30
CA GLU A 323 -10.11 -10.93 -6.61
C GLU A 323 -9.15 -10.08 -7.48
N MET A 324 -9.68 -9.40 -8.50
CA MET A 324 -8.87 -8.46 -9.29
C MET A 324 -8.38 -7.29 -8.44
N GLY A 325 -9.23 -6.78 -7.55
CA GLY A 325 -8.91 -5.72 -6.59
C GLY A 325 -7.74 -6.07 -5.66
N LEU A 326 -7.63 -7.34 -5.22
CA LEU A 326 -6.52 -7.80 -4.37
C LEU A 326 -5.16 -7.54 -5.02
N ARG A 327 -5.06 -7.63 -6.34
CA ARG A 327 -3.81 -7.37 -7.09
C ARG A 327 -3.36 -5.92 -6.91
N TYR A 328 -4.30 -4.98 -6.87
CA TYR A 328 -4.01 -3.57 -6.62
C TYR A 328 -3.72 -3.26 -5.16
N VAL A 329 -4.36 -3.97 -4.23
CA VAL A 329 -3.97 -3.90 -2.81
C VAL A 329 -2.52 -4.35 -2.64
N VAL A 330 -2.12 -5.44 -3.29
CA VAL A 330 -0.71 -5.90 -3.27
C VAL A 330 0.23 -4.80 -3.76
N VAL A 331 -0.07 -4.12 -4.87
CA VAL A 331 0.77 -3.00 -5.37
C VAL A 331 0.94 -1.91 -4.31
N LEU A 332 -0.15 -1.46 -3.68
CA LEU A 332 -0.11 -0.41 -2.66
C LEU A 332 0.61 -0.84 -1.37
N MET A 333 0.54 -2.13 -1.02
CA MET A 333 1.19 -2.70 0.18
C MET A 333 2.65 -3.12 -0.06
N SER A 334 3.13 -3.07 -1.31
CA SER A 334 4.49 -3.50 -1.67
C SER A 334 5.53 -2.40 -1.66
N GLY A 335 5.12 -1.12 -1.67
CA GLY A 335 6.04 0.01 -1.62
C GLY A 335 6.71 0.20 -0.25
N ASP A 336 7.54 1.22 -0.13
CA ASP A 336 8.28 1.52 1.13
C ASP A 336 7.57 2.58 1.99
N TRP A 337 6.54 3.23 1.46
CA TRP A 337 5.98 4.46 2.03
C TRP A 337 4.72 4.18 2.86
N THR A 338 4.75 4.54 4.14
CA THR A 338 3.62 4.35 5.08
C THR A 338 2.29 4.93 4.58
N VAL A 339 2.33 6.06 3.87
CA VAL A 339 1.14 6.71 3.27
C VAL A 339 0.48 5.88 2.17
N MET A 340 1.20 4.93 1.56
CA MET A 340 0.68 4.00 0.54
C MET A 340 -0.10 2.87 1.19
N TYR A 341 0.44 2.35 2.30
CA TYR A 341 -0.19 1.25 3.02
C TYR A 341 -1.61 1.60 3.44
N PHE A 342 -1.84 2.83 3.91
CA PHE A 342 -3.20 3.24 4.29
C PHE A 342 -4.17 3.20 3.10
N LYS A 343 -3.75 3.61 1.91
CA LYS A 343 -4.57 3.52 0.70
C LYS A 343 -4.85 2.06 0.32
N GLY A 344 -3.87 1.17 0.48
CA GLY A 344 -4.05 -0.28 0.34
C GLY A 344 -5.07 -0.86 1.32
N ILE A 345 -4.97 -0.47 2.61
CA ILE A 345 -5.92 -0.87 3.67
C ILE A 345 -7.34 -0.39 3.35
N ARG A 346 -7.47 0.85 2.86
CA ARG A 346 -8.77 1.45 2.49
C ARG A 346 -9.40 0.77 1.28
N LEU A 347 -8.61 0.51 0.24
CA LEU A 347 -9.07 -0.27 -0.91
C LEU A 347 -9.53 -1.67 -0.44
N MET A 348 -8.74 -2.34 0.39
CA MET A 348 -9.12 -3.65 0.92
C MET A 348 -10.42 -3.61 1.72
N GLN A 349 -10.62 -2.58 2.53
CA GLN A 349 -11.86 -2.37 3.28
C GLN A 349 -13.08 -2.27 2.36
N ALA A 350 -12.97 -1.55 1.23
CA ALA A 350 -14.03 -1.46 0.23
C ALA A 350 -14.29 -2.81 -0.47
N LEU A 351 -13.24 -3.56 -0.79
CA LEU A 351 -13.35 -4.88 -1.41
C LEU A 351 -14.05 -5.87 -0.47
N VAL A 352 -13.69 -5.90 0.82
CA VAL A 352 -14.37 -6.77 1.80
C VAL A 352 -15.85 -6.41 1.95
N LYS A 353 -16.18 -5.11 2.00
CA LYS A 353 -17.56 -4.63 2.02
C LYS A 353 -18.35 -5.12 0.80
N LEU A 354 -17.72 -5.21 -0.37
CA LEU A 354 -18.34 -5.66 -1.62
C LEU A 354 -18.78 -7.14 -1.58
N VAL A 355 -18.05 -7.99 -0.87
CA VAL A 355 -18.34 -9.44 -0.76
C VAL A 355 -19.05 -9.83 0.54
N LYS A 356 -19.40 -8.86 1.39
CA LYS A 356 -20.00 -9.11 2.71
C LYS A 356 -21.26 -9.98 2.66
N ASP A 357 -22.10 -9.79 1.65
CA ASP A 357 -23.35 -10.56 1.47
C ASP A 357 -23.16 -11.85 0.65
N ASN A 358 -21.97 -12.04 0.05
CA ASN A 358 -21.63 -13.16 -0.81
C ASN A 358 -20.42 -13.91 -0.27
N MET A 359 -20.65 -14.74 0.77
CA MET A 359 -19.59 -15.52 1.42
C MET A 359 -18.72 -16.25 0.38
N LEU A 360 -17.41 -16.06 0.51
CA LEU A 360 -16.39 -16.73 -0.29
C LEU A 360 -16.18 -18.16 0.24
N SER A 361 -15.78 -19.06 -0.65
CA SER A 361 -15.51 -20.45 -0.31
C SER A 361 -14.01 -20.72 -0.21
N ALA A 362 -13.63 -21.81 0.46
CA ALA A 362 -12.25 -22.28 0.47
C ALA A 362 -11.64 -22.48 -0.93
N ARG A 363 -12.45 -22.80 -1.95
CA ARG A 363 -11.98 -22.99 -3.33
C ARG A 363 -11.50 -21.69 -3.97
N ASP A 364 -12.02 -20.55 -3.53
CA ASP A 364 -11.57 -19.25 -4.03
C ASP A 364 -10.09 -19.01 -3.63
N LEU A 365 -9.62 -19.61 -2.53
CA LEU A 365 -8.22 -19.55 -2.08
C LEU A 365 -7.24 -20.32 -2.98
N ASP A 366 -7.72 -21.14 -3.92
CA ASP A 366 -6.86 -21.82 -4.91
C ASP A 366 -6.19 -20.80 -5.85
N ALA A 367 -6.78 -19.61 -6.02
CA ALA A 367 -6.14 -18.52 -6.75
C ALA A 367 -4.91 -17.99 -5.98
N GLN A 368 -3.74 -18.03 -6.63
CA GLN A 368 -2.45 -17.67 -6.02
C GLN A 368 -2.44 -16.27 -5.37
N ILE A 369 -3.25 -15.36 -5.91
CA ILE A 369 -3.38 -13.99 -5.42
C ILE A 369 -3.72 -13.91 -3.93
N HIS A 370 -4.47 -14.84 -3.34
CA HIS A 370 -4.78 -14.81 -1.91
C HIS A 370 -3.52 -15.00 -1.05
N SER A 371 -2.62 -15.89 -1.46
CA SER A 371 -1.37 -16.13 -0.75
C SER A 371 -0.41 -14.94 -0.87
N ILE A 372 -0.31 -14.35 -2.07
CA ILE A 372 0.46 -13.13 -2.35
C ILE A 372 -0.09 -11.94 -1.57
N PHE A 373 -1.40 -11.73 -1.60
CA PHE A 373 -2.09 -10.71 -0.82
C PHE A 373 -1.77 -10.84 0.66
N CYS A 374 -1.95 -12.02 1.24
CA CYS A 374 -1.69 -12.23 2.67
C CYS A 374 -0.22 -11.92 3.01
N GLU A 375 0.73 -12.37 2.18
CA GLU A 375 2.16 -12.10 2.36
C GLU A 375 2.50 -10.61 2.32
N HIS A 376 2.03 -9.88 1.30
CA HIS A 376 2.34 -8.46 1.13
C HIS A 376 1.58 -7.58 2.13
N TYR A 377 0.33 -7.90 2.42
CA TYR A 377 -0.50 -7.13 3.35
C TYR A 377 0.06 -7.23 4.78
N VAL A 378 0.37 -8.44 5.27
CA VAL A 378 0.94 -8.63 6.60
C VAL A 378 2.30 -7.94 6.72
N ARG A 379 3.20 -8.10 5.74
CA ARG A 379 4.50 -7.41 5.74
C ARG A 379 4.37 -5.90 5.68
N GLY A 380 3.41 -5.37 4.93
CA GLY A 380 3.14 -3.94 4.91
C GLY A 380 2.72 -3.41 6.29
N LEU A 381 1.93 -4.19 7.05
CA LEU A 381 1.59 -3.84 8.44
C LEU A 381 2.79 -3.94 9.39
N GLU A 382 3.63 -4.97 9.25
CA GLU A 382 4.87 -5.13 10.04
C GLU A 382 5.84 -3.97 9.84
N ARG A 383 6.00 -3.51 8.59
CA ARG A 383 6.89 -2.39 8.24
C ARG A 383 6.32 -1.03 8.63
N SER A 384 5.00 -0.92 8.82
CA SER A 384 4.37 0.37 9.12
C SER A 384 4.60 0.77 10.58
N GLY A 385 5.28 1.90 10.81
CA GLY A 385 5.37 2.45 12.16
C GLY A 385 4.09 3.14 12.62
N SER A 386 3.22 3.56 11.68
CA SER A 386 1.91 4.14 11.97
C SER A 386 1.02 3.19 12.78
N VAL A 387 0.64 3.62 13.99
CA VAL A 387 -0.29 2.88 14.86
C VAL A 387 -1.66 2.73 14.18
N ARG A 388 -2.14 3.79 13.51
CA ARG A 388 -3.41 3.78 12.77
C ARG A 388 -3.43 2.70 11.70
N ASN A 389 -2.38 2.60 10.89
CA ASN A 389 -2.29 1.59 9.84
C ASN A 389 -2.34 0.17 10.42
N ARG A 390 -1.63 -0.07 11.53
CA ARG A 390 -1.64 -1.38 12.20
C ARG A 390 -3.01 -1.70 12.78
N GLU A 391 -3.64 -0.79 13.51
CA GLU A 391 -4.96 -1.01 14.13
C GLU A 391 -6.07 -1.24 13.08
N VAL A 392 -6.19 -0.33 12.11
CA VAL A 392 -7.20 -0.42 11.05
C VAL A 392 -6.89 -1.61 10.13
N GLY A 393 -5.62 -1.80 9.79
CA GLY A 393 -5.17 -2.87 8.90
C GLY A 393 -5.47 -4.25 9.45
N ILE A 394 -5.26 -4.48 10.76
CA ILE A 394 -5.60 -5.73 11.44
C ILE A 394 -7.12 -5.95 11.48
N ALA A 395 -7.91 -4.89 11.69
CA ALA A 395 -9.37 -5.00 11.64
C ALA A 395 -9.84 -5.44 10.24
N VAL A 396 -9.32 -4.81 9.18
CA VAL A 396 -9.65 -5.16 7.79
C VAL A 396 -9.16 -6.57 7.42
N LEU A 397 -7.99 -7.00 7.91
CA LEU A 397 -7.52 -8.39 7.73
C LEU A 397 -8.46 -9.39 8.41
N THR A 398 -8.99 -9.02 9.56
CA THR A 398 -9.99 -9.82 10.27
C THR A 398 -11.28 -9.91 9.46
N ASP A 399 -11.77 -8.79 8.91
CA ASP A 399 -12.96 -8.78 8.04
C ASP A 399 -12.73 -9.61 6.77
N TYR A 400 -11.53 -9.57 6.19
CA TYR A 400 -11.12 -10.44 5.08
C TYR A 400 -11.27 -11.92 5.44
N ILE A 401 -10.72 -12.36 6.58
CA ILE A 401 -10.85 -13.75 7.03
C ILE A 401 -12.33 -14.13 7.20
N HIS A 402 -13.13 -13.25 7.81
CA HIS A 402 -14.56 -13.51 8.04
C HIS A 402 -15.42 -13.52 6.77
N SER A 403 -14.89 -13.04 5.65
CA SER A 403 -15.55 -13.09 4.34
C SER A 403 -15.60 -14.49 3.73
N PHE A 404 -14.82 -15.44 4.26
CA PHE A 404 -14.80 -16.83 3.83
C PHE A 404 -15.67 -17.73 4.70
N ASP A 405 -16.01 -18.92 4.17
CA ASP A 405 -16.55 -20.05 4.91
C ASP A 405 -15.55 -20.59 5.96
N ASP A 406 -16.01 -21.51 6.82
CA ASP A 406 -15.19 -21.98 7.94
C ASP A 406 -13.95 -22.78 7.50
N GLU A 407 -14.01 -23.43 6.33
CA GLU A 407 -12.85 -24.07 5.71
C GLU A 407 -11.83 -23.02 5.27
N GLY A 408 -12.26 -21.98 4.55
CA GLY A 408 -11.40 -20.90 4.09
C GLY A 408 -10.78 -20.11 5.25
N ARG A 409 -11.57 -19.84 6.29
CA ARG A 409 -11.08 -19.22 7.55
C ARG A 409 -9.94 -20.05 8.16
N TYR A 410 -10.15 -21.36 8.29
CA TYR A 410 -9.12 -22.27 8.79
C TYR A 410 -7.87 -22.27 7.90
N MET A 411 -8.05 -22.33 6.58
CA MET A 411 -6.94 -22.35 5.62
C MET A 411 -6.09 -21.08 5.69
N ILE A 412 -6.72 -19.91 5.74
CA ILE A 412 -6.00 -18.62 5.87
C ILE A 412 -5.23 -18.58 7.18
N VAL A 413 -5.87 -18.91 8.30
CA VAL A 413 -5.21 -18.88 9.61
C VAL A 413 -4.08 -19.91 9.71
N SER A 414 -4.28 -21.11 9.14
CA SER A 414 -3.24 -22.14 9.05
C SER A 414 -2.06 -21.66 8.20
N TYR A 415 -2.33 -21.02 7.06
CA TYR A 415 -1.30 -20.42 6.21
C TYR A 415 -0.49 -19.38 7.00
N MET A 416 -1.16 -18.47 7.71
CA MET A 416 -0.48 -17.44 8.50
C MET A 416 0.45 -18.06 9.57
N LEU A 417 -0.02 -19.05 10.32
CA LEU A 417 0.77 -19.71 11.36
C LEU A 417 1.95 -20.53 10.81
N LYS A 418 1.89 -20.97 9.55
CA LYS A 418 2.96 -21.73 8.88
C LYS A 418 3.97 -20.83 8.20
N LYS A 419 3.51 -19.72 7.62
CA LYS A 419 4.30 -18.83 6.76
C LYS A 419 5.07 -17.76 7.55
N PHE A 420 4.47 -17.23 8.61
CA PHE A 420 5.06 -16.11 9.37
C PHE A 420 5.66 -16.60 10.69
N ASP A 421 6.89 -16.15 10.94
CA ASP A 421 7.63 -16.40 12.17
C ASP A 421 7.51 -15.25 13.18
N ASP A 422 7.06 -14.07 12.75
CA ASP A 422 6.85 -12.91 13.63
C ASP A 422 5.88 -13.24 14.76
N ASP A 423 6.30 -12.96 16.00
CA ASP A 423 5.56 -13.33 17.20
C ASP A 423 4.22 -12.60 17.30
N SER A 424 4.14 -11.36 16.82
CA SER A 424 2.91 -10.56 16.84
C SER A 424 1.89 -11.06 15.82
N VAL A 425 2.33 -11.42 14.61
CA VAL A 425 1.47 -12.02 13.57
C VAL A 425 0.97 -13.39 14.00
N ARG A 426 1.85 -14.23 14.56
CA ARG A 426 1.46 -15.53 15.12
C ARG A 426 0.44 -15.37 16.24
N SER A 427 0.68 -14.45 17.17
CA SER A 427 -0.26 -14.12 18.26
C SER A 427 -1.62 -13.69 17.72
N TYR A 428 -1.66 -12.84 16.70
CA TYR A 428 -2.90 -12.44 16.02
C TYR A 428 -3.64 -13.66 15.43
N ALA A 429 -2.95 -14.49 14.65
CA ALA A 429 -3.56 -15.66 14.01
C ALA A 429 -4.11 -16.68 15.05
N ILE A 430 -3.39 -16.89 16.16
CA ILE A 430 -3.87 -17.72 17.28
C ILE A 430 -5.16 -17.15 17.88
N ASN A 431 -5.22 -15.83 18.10
CA ASN A 431 -6.40 -15.18 18.66
C ASN A 431 -7.60 -15.25 17.72
N VAL A 432 -7.40 -15.05 16.41
CA VAL A 432 -8.47 -15.24 15.41
C VAL A 432 -9.00 -16.67 15.46
N TYR A 433 -8.11 -17.67 15.45
CA TYR A 433 -8.55 -19.08 15.52
C TYR A 433 -9.33 -19.40 16.80
N LYS A 434 -8.83 -18.92 17.94
CA LYS A 434 -9.52 -19.03 19.23
C LYS A 434 -10.92 -18.43 19.15
N ASP A 435 -11.06 -17.22 18.62
CA ASP A 435 -12.35 -16.53 18.53
C ASP A 435 -13.33 -17.27 17.60
N LEU A 436 -12.84 -17.88 16.50
CA LEU A 436 -13.66 -18.74 15.62
C LEU A 436 -14.22 -19.95 16.36
N ILE A 437 -13.38 -20.70 17.09
CA ILE A 437 -13.82 -21.86 17.88
C ILE A 437 -14.82 -21.41 18.96
N MET A 438 -14.52 -20.31 19.65
CA MET A 438 -15.40 -19.77 20.70
C MET A 438 -16.78 -19.38 20.16
N ASN A 439 -16.82 -18.74 18.99
CA ASN A 439 -18.06 -18.31 18.38
C ASN A 439 -18.92 -19.53 17.99
N ASP A 440 -18.33 -20.56 17.38
CA ASP A 440 -19.04 -21.82 17.06
C ASP A 440 -19.57 -22.50 18.34
N MET A 441 -18.75 -22.58 19.40
CA MET A 441 -19.16 -23.14 20.69
C MET A 441 -20.34 -22.40 21.33
N ARG A 442 -20.39 -21.07 21.19
CA ARG A 442 -21.45 -20.22 21.78
C ARG A 442 -22.75 -20.24 20.99
N GLN A 443 -22.67 -20.38 19.66
CA GLN A 443 -23.85 -20.37 18.80
C GLN A 443 -24.60 -21.70 18.81
N LYS A 444 -23.91 -22.80 19.16
CA LYS A 444 -24.47 -24.15 19.15
C LYS A 444 -24.86 -24.66 20.53
N LEU A 445 -25.90 -25.47 20.58
CA LEU A 445 -26.28 -26.23 21.78
C LEU A 445 -25.19 -27.25 22.15
N GLN A 446 -25.15 -27.68 23.42
CA GLN A 446 -24.10 -28.59 23.92
C GLN A 446 -24.07 -29.95 23.22
N GLU A 447 -25.19 -30.41 22.68
CA GLU A 447 -25.32 -31.70 22.00
C GLU A 447 -24.91 -31.64 20.53
N GLU A 448 -24.81 -30.44 19.96
CA GLU A 448 -24.46 -30.27 18.55
C GLU A 448 -22.94 -30.42 18.33
N PRO A 449 -22.50 -31.08 17.25
CA PRO A 449 -21.09 -31.15 16.92
C PRO A 449 -20.56 -29.78 16.51
N LEU A 450 -19.30 -29.51 16.87
CA LEU A 450 -18.57 -28.36 16.36
C LEU A 450 -18.30 -28.50 14.87
N ILE A 451 -17.98 -27.38 14.22
CA ILE A 451 -17.51 -27.40 12.84
C ILE A 451 -16.26 -28.28 12.75
N LYS A 452 -16.17 -29.07 11.67
CA LYS A 452 -15.06 -30.00 11.41
C LYS A 452 -13.68 -29.35 11.58
N TRP A 453 -13.53 -28.11 11.11
CA TRP A 453 -12.28 -27.36 11.14
C TRP A 453 -11.88 -26.88 12.55
N PHE A 454 -12.80 -26.94 13.51
CA PHE A 454 -12.65 -26.47 14.88
C PHE A 454 -12.70 -27.61 15.91
N SER A 455 -12.59 -28.88 15.47
CA SER A 455 -12.65 -30.05 16.34
C SER A 455 -11.86 -31.26 15.81
N GLY A 456 -11.71 -32.29 16.65
CA GLY A 456 -11.17 -33.59 16.23
C GLY A 456 -9.70 -33.51 15.78
N ASP A 457 -9.34 -34.33 14.80
CA ASP A 457 -7.95 -34.42 14.30
C ASP A 457 -7.45 -33.13 13.66
N VAL A 458 -8.34 -32.32 13.09
CA VAL A 458 -7.98 -31.02 12.49
C VAL A 458 -7.55 -30.03 13.57
N LEU A 459 -8.35 -29.93 14.64
CA LEU A 459 -8.00 -29.10 15.79
C LEU A 459 -6.76 -29.64 16.51
N LYS A 460 -6.65 -30.96 16.67
CA LYS A 460 -5.45 -31.61 17.21
C LYS A 460 -4.22 -31.13 16.47
N ASN A 461 -4.20 -31.27 15.14
CA ASN A 461 -3.05 -30.89 14.32
C ASN A 461 -2.72 -29.39 14.50
N MET A 462 -3.73 -28.52 14.43
CA MET A 462 -3.53 -27.08 14.62
C MET A 462 -2.91 -26.75 15.99
N LEU A 463 -3.45 -27.33 17.07
CA LEU A 463 -2.94 -27.08 18.42
C LEU A 463 -1.55 -27.68 18.61
N THR A 464 -1.32 -28.93 18.20
CA THR A 464 -0.06 -29.63 18.51
C THR A 464 1.11 -29.23 17.62
N HIS A 465 0.87 -28.80 16.39
CA HIS A 465 1.94 -28.50 15.44
C HIS A 465 2.13 -27.01 15.14
N HIS A 466 1.14 -26.15 15.44
CA HIS A 466 1.20 -24.75 15.03
C HIS A 466 1.00 -23.74 16.18
N ILE A 467 0.17 -24.05 17.19
CA ILE A 467 -0.19 -23.10 18.26
C ILE A 467 0.56 -23.40 19.56
N CYS A 468 0.38 -24.59 20.13
CA CYS A 468 0.96 -25.03 21.39
C CYS A 468 2.27 -25.79 21.15
N LEU A 469 3.26 -25.09 20.57
CA LEU A 469 4.57 -25.65 20.26
C LEU A 469 5.69 -24.66 20.61
N LEU A 470 6.68 -25.16 21.34
CA LEU A 470 7.94 -24.45 21.57
C LEU A 470 8.99 -24.98 20.59
N LYS A 471 9.45 -24.14 19.64
CA LYS A 471 10.34 -24.56 18.53
C LYS A 471 11.61 -25.29 19.01
N GLN A 472 12.13 -24.91 20.17
CA GLN A 472 13.33 -25.50 20.78
C GLN A 472 13.05 -26.11 22.16
N GLY A 473 11.79 -26.49 22.43
CA GLY A 473 11.36 -26.96 23.75
C GLY A 473 11.67 -25.94 24.84
N ALA A 474 12.12 -26.41 26.00
CA ALA A 474 12.53 -25.58 27.13
C ALA A 474 13.66 -24.55 26.84
N LYS A 475 14.38 -24.67 25.71
CA LYS A 475 15.42 -23.72 25.30
C LYS A 475 14.92 -22.57 24.43
N THR A 476 13.65 -22.57 24.08
CA THR A 476 13.04 -21.50 23.27
C THR A 476 13.18 -20.17 23.98
N ASP A 477 13.54 -19.10 23.26
CA ASP A 477 13.51 -17.76 23.83
C ASP A 477 12.06 -17.34 24.13
N LEU A 478 11.72 -17.39 25.41
CA LEU A 478 10.36 -17.11 25.88
C LEU A 478 9.98 -15.64 25.79
N LEU A 479 10.97 -14.74 25.80
CA LEU A 479 10.72 -13.29 25.80
C LEU A 479 10.43 -12.82 24.37
N ASP A 480 11.19 -13.32 23.41
CA ASP A 480 10.99 -13.03 21.97
C ASP A 480 9.71 -13.67 21.42
N ASN A 481 9.20 -14.74 22.05
CA ASN A 481 7.98 -15.43 21.64
C ASN A 481 6.81 -15.20 22.62
N SER A 482 6.90 -14.17 23.46
CA SER A 482 5.97 -13.99 24.59
C SER A 482 4.52 -13.73 24.15
N TYR A 483 4.28 -13.02 23.05
CA TYR A 483 2.92 -12.73 22.60
C TYR A 483 2.22 -13.98 22.08
N SER A 484 2.89 -14.80 21.24
CA SER A 484 2.27 -16.02 20.73
C SER A 484 2.09 -17.08 21.82
N ILE A 485 3.02 -17.20 22.77
CA ILE A 485 2.88 -18.09 23.94
C ILE A 485 1.69 -17.68 24.80
N ILE A 486 1.55 -16.39 25.13
CA ILE A 486 0.40 -15.89 25.89
C ILE A 486 -0.91 -16.17 25.16
N SER A 487 -0.96 -15.93 23.84
CA SER A 487 -2.13 -16.21 23.02
C SER A 487 -2.45 -17.71 22.95
N ALA A 488 -1.44 -18.58 22.90
CA ALA A 488 -1.63 -20.03 22.94
C ALA A 488 -2.19 -20.50 24.29
N LEU A 489 -1.64 -20.01 25.40
CA LEU A 489 -2.15 -20.28 26.76
C LEU A 489 -3.57 -19.74 26.94
N SER A 490 -3.85 -18.56 26.41
CA SER A 490 -5.19 -17.96 26.42
C SER A 490 -6.19 -18.80 25.63
N ALA A 491 -5.82 -19.23 24.42
CA ALA A 491 -6.65 -20.08 23.59
C ALA A 491 -6.96 -21.42 24.29
N LEU A 492 -5.94 -22.06 24.86
CA LEU A 492 -6.10 -23.30 25.61
C LEU A 492 -6.98 -23.12 26.86
N TRP A 493 -6.72 -22.07 27.65
CA TRP A 493 -7.52 -21.78 28.84
C TRP A 493 -9.00 -21.58 28.50
N VAL A 494 -9.28 -20.78 27.48
CA VAL A 494 -10.65 -20.54 27.03
C VAL A 494 -11.28 -21.86 26.59
N LEU A 495 -10.61 -22.60 25.71
CA LEU A 495 -11.11 -23.83 25.12
C LEU A 495 -11.47 -24.86 26.21
N LEU A 496 -10.58 -25.07 27.18
CA LEU A 496 -10.82 -25.98 28.31
C LEU A 496 -11.99 -25.53 29.20
N LYS A 497 -12.15 -24.22 29.38
CA LYS A 497 -13.23 -23.67 30.21
C LYS A 497 -14.60 -23.71 29.51
N THR A 498 -14.62 -23.57 28.19
CA THR A 498 -15.85 -23.58 27.39
C THR A 498 -16.29 -24.99 27.03
N ASP A 499 -15.36 -25.90 26.74
CA ASP A 499 -15.66 -27.26 26.28
C ASP A 499 -15.86 -28.25 27.43
N ARG A 500 -17.02 -28.17 28.09
CA ARG A 500 -17.35 -29.02 29.24
C ARG A 500 -17.63 -30.48 28.87
N SER A 501 -18.07 -30.74 27.64
CA SER A 501 -18.49 -32.06 27.17
C SER A 501 -17.49 -32.69 26.17
N ASN A 502 -16.26 -32.16 26.08
CA ASN A 502 -15.22 -32.63 25.17
C ASN A 502 -15.66 -32.66 23.69
N ARG A 503 -16.50 -31.72 23.25
CA ARG A 503 -16.97 -31.60 21.86
C ARG A 503 -15.83 -31.29 20.89
N SER A 504 -14.78 -30.61 21.35
CA SER A 504 -13.58 -30.34 20.57
C SER A 504 -12.69 -31.58 20.41
N HIS A 505 -12.91 -32.61 21.23
CA HIS A 505 -12.06 -33.79 21.38
C HIS A 505 -10.66 -33.50 21.97
N ILE A 506 -10.44 -32.32 22.56
CA ILE A 506 -9.14 -31.92 23.10
C ILE A 506 -8.59 -32.91 24.13
N TRP A 507 -9.45 -33.49 24.95
CA TRP A 507 -9.04 -34.43 26.00
C TRP A 507 -8.50 -35.74 25.46
N ASN A 508 -8.83 -36.10 24.21
CA ASN A 508 -8.36 -37.33 23.58
C ASN A 508 -6.85 -37.31 23.30
N TYR A 509 -6.25 -36.13 23.23
CA TYR A 509 -4.83 -35.94 22.91
C TYR A 509 -4.13 -34.96 23.88
N PHE A 510 -4.78 -34.67 25.01
CA PHE A 510 -4.29 -33.66 25.95
C PHE A 510 -2.93 -34.01 26.56
N GLU A 511 -2.67 -35.29 26.82
CA GLU A 511 -1.38 -35.75 27.36
C GLU A 511 -0.21 -35.37 26.44
N THR A 512 -0.41 -35.42 25.12
CA THR A 512 0.60 -34.99 24.15
C THR A 512 0.84 -33.48 24.26
N LEU A 513 -0.23 -32.69 24.35
CA LEU A 513 -0.17 -31.24 24.48
C LEU A 513 0.51 -30.82 25.78
N GLU A 514 0.15 -31.44 26.90
CA GLU A 514 0.73 -31.19 28.22
C GLU A 514 2.24 -31.44 28.21
N LYS A 515 2.68 -32.58 27.66
CA LYS A 515 4.11 -32.92 27.58
C LYS A 515 4.91 -31.98 26.70
N GLN A 516 4.45 -31.72 25.47
CA GLN A 516 5.25 -30.99 24.48
C GLN A 516 5.22 -29.47 24.67
N PHE A 517 4.23 -28.94 25.38
CA PHE A 517 4.03 -27.50 25.53
C PHE A 517 4.07 -27.05 26.99
N LEU A 518 3.16 -27.54 27.83
CA LEU A 518 3.00 -27.00 29.19
C LEU A 518 4.18 -27.36 30.10
N LEU A 519 4.64 -28.61 30.07
CA LEU A 519 5.80 -29.05 30.85
C LEU A 519 7.09 -28.39 30.35
N GLU A 520 7.31 -28.39 29.03
CA GLU A 520 8.46 -27.71 28.42
C GLU A 520 8.47 -26.21 28.72
N LEU A 521 7.31 -25.54 28.69
CA LEU A 521 7.18 -24.13 29.04
C LEU A 521 7.51 -23.89 30.51
N ARG A 522 7.04 -24.76 31.42
CA ARG A 522 7.38 -24.65 32.84
C ARG A 522 8.89 -24.74 33.05
N THR A 523 9.52 -25.75 32.44
CA THR A 523 10.98 -25.91 32.49
C THR A 523 11.70 -24.70 31.89
N GLY A 524 11.24 -24.19 30.76
CA GLY A 524 11.80 -22.97 30.14
C GLY A 524 11.69 -21.75 31.06
N ILE A 525 10.53 -21.51 31.68
CA ILE A 525 10.33 -20.39 32.62
C ILE A 525 11.29 -20.51 33.80
N ASP A 526 11.40 -21.70 34.39
CA ASP A 526 12.27 -21.94 35.55
C ASP A 526 13.76 -21.72 35.18
N LEU A 527 14.19 -22.19 34.00
CA LEU A 527 15.55 -21.98 33.47
C LEU A 527 15.85 -20.49 33.18
N SER A 528 14.98 -19.81 32.44
CA SER A 528 15.14 -18.38 32.12
C SER A 528 15.11 -17.51 33.38
N ARG A 529 14.23 -17.84 34.34
CA ARG A 529 14.15 -17.15 35.63
C ARG A 529 15.46 -17.30 36.42
N ALA A 530 15.99 -18.53 36.52
CA ALA A 530 17.26 -18.77 37.19
C ALA A 530 18.42 -18.00 36.51
N HIS A 531 18.45 -17.97 35.18
CA HIS A 531 19.43 -17.21 34.40
C HIS A 531 19.40 -15.71 34.77
N TYR A 532 18.26 -15.04 34.62
CA TYR A 532 18.16 -13.60 34.87
C TYR A 532 18.32 -13.23 36.35
N GLN A 533 17.91 -14.11 37.29
CA GLN A 533 18.19 -13.89 38.71
C GLN A 533 19.69 -13.94 39.02
N ASN A 534 20.43 -14.86 38.40
CA ASN A 534 21.88 -14.94 38.57
C ASN A 534 22.58 -13.76 37.90
N GLU A 535 22.15 -13.36 36.70
CA GLU A 535 22.69 -12.19 35.99
C GLU A 535 22.46 -10.90 36.77
N MET A 536 21.28 -10.73 37.37
CA MET A 536 20.95 -9.58 38.21
C MET A 536 21.84 -9.53 39.48
N LYS A 537 22.07 -10.67 40.14
CA LYS A 537 22.99 -10.77 41.30
C LYS A 537 24.43 -10.44 40.89
N ALA A 538 24.92 -11.01 39.80
CA ALA A 538 26.26 -10.73 39.28
C ALA A 538 26.43 -9.24 38.92
N ALA A 539 25.42 -8.62 38.31
CA ALA A 539 25.41 -7.19 38.02
C ALA A 539 25.41 -6.36 39.32
N ALA A 540 24.64 -6.76 40.34
CA ALA A 540 24.60 -6.12 41.65
C ALA A 540 25.92 -6.26 42.43
N GLU A 541 26.70 -7.31 42.18
CA GLU A 541 27.95 -7.62 42.88
C GLU A 541 29.21 -7.08 42.19
N MET A 542 29.14 -6.60 40.95
CA MET A 542 30.25 -5.89 40.30
C MET A 542 30.70 -4.68 41.14
N LYS A 543 31.76 -4.89 41.93
CA LYS A 543 32.59 -3.88 42.58
C LYS A 543 33.62 -3.40 41.56
N GLY A 544 33.81 -2.09 41.44
CA GLY A 544 34.70 -1.46 40.47
C GLY A 544 36.10 -2.09 40.43
N LYS A 545 36.31 -2.99 39.47
CA LYS A 545 37.63 -3.42 39.03
C LYS A 545 37.65 -3.35 37.51
N HIS A 546 38.49 -2.45 37.01
CA HIS A 546 39.07 -2.60 35.69
C HIS A 546 39.77 -3.97 35.65
N SER A 547 39.28 -4.89 34.84
CA SER A 547 40.07 -6.04 34.40
C SER A 547 39.54 -6.56 33.08
N SER A 548 40.39 -6.39 32.07
CA SER A 548 40.62 -7.26 30.91
C SER A 548 39.41 -7.86 30.20
N VAL A 549 39.24 -7.36 28.97
CA VAL A 549 38.72 -8.07 27.80
C VAL A 549 39.09 -9.55 27.87
N GLU A 550 38.13 -10.41 28.18
CA GLU A 550 37.95 -11.75 27.61
C GLU A 550 36.78 -12.45 28.31
N GLN A 551 35.83 -12.93 27.50
CA GLN A 551 34.70 -13.81 27.86
C GLN A 551 33.49 -13.15 28.56
N LEU A 552 32.68 -12.44 27.78
CA LEU A 552 31.23 -12.33 28.00
C LEU A 552 30.55 -12.80 26.71
N PRO A 553 29.54 -13.70 26.76
CA PRO A 553 28.66 -13.87 25.62
C PRO A 553 27.95 -12.54 25.39
N GLU A 554 28.23 -11.95 24.22
CA GLU A 554 27.61 -10.73 23.73
C GLU A 554 26.08 -10.89 23.78
N ILE A 555 25.41 -10.08 24.60
CA ILE A 555 24.01 -9.73 24.32
C ILE A 555 24.08 -8.80 23.11
N THR A 556 24.08 -9.39 21.91
CA THR A 556 24.20 -8.67 20.66
C THR A 556 22.88 -7.94 20.38
N VAL A 557 22.76 -6.70 20.83
CA VAL A 557 21.77 -5.77 20.28
C VAL A 557 22.39 -5.21 19.01
N SER A 558 22.08 -5.81 17.86
CA SER A 558 22.50 -5.28 16.56
C SER A 558 21.80 -3.95 16.30
N THR A 559 22.49 -2.84 16.57
CA THR A 559 22.09 -1.51 16.09
C THR A 559 22.49 -1.37 14.63
N LEU A 560 21.50 -1.21 13.74
CA LEU A 560 21.65 -1.11 12.28
C LEU A 560 22.48 0.09 11.78
N ASN A 561 23.00 0.95 12.66
CA ASN A 561 23.61 2.24 12.29
C ASN A 561 25.09 2.42 12.67
N GLY A 562 25.82 1.36 13.03
CA GLY A 562 27.28 1.47 13.26
C GLY A 562 27.69 2.29 14.49
N GLU A 563 26.76 2.68 15.35
CA GLU A 563 27.06 3.23 16.67
C GLU A 563 27.46 2.10 17.62
N MET A 564 28.57 2.28 18.35
CA MET A 564 28.99 1.36 19.41
C MET A 564 27.84 1.11 20.38
N PRO A 565 27.57 -0.15 20.79
CA PRO A 565 26.51 -0.45 21.73
C PRO A 565 26.70 0.39 23.01
N PRO A 566 25.63 0.98 23.56
CA PRO A 566 25.74 1.88 24.69
C PRO A 566 26.37 1.14 25.87
N VAL A 567 27.42 1.72 26.46
CA VAL A 567 28.05 1.18 27.68
C VAL A 567 26.99 1.09 28.77
N MET A 568 26.50 -0.11 29.03
CA MET A 568 25.43 -0.33 30.00
C MET A 568 25.95 -0.13 31.42
N THR A 569 25.40 0.86 32.13
CA THR A 569 25.66 1.07 33.55
C THR A 569 25.08 -0.09 34.37
N LYS A 570 25.66 -0.34 35.55
CA LYS A 570 25.19 -1.35 36.51
C LYS A 570 23.68 -1.24 36.79
N ALA A 571 23.19 -0.02 36.99
CA ALA A 571 21.77 0.24 37.24
C ALA A 571 20.89 -0.19 36.07
N LYS A 572 21.28 0.15 34.82
CA LYS A 572 20.52 -0.24 33.61
C LYS A 572 20.49 -1.75 33.38
N LYS A 573 21.58 -2.48 33.70
CA LYS A 573 21.59 -3.95 33.62
C LYS A 573 20.62 -4.60 34.62
N VAL A 574 20.60 -4.10 35.86
CA VAL A 574 19.67 -4.58 36.88
C VAL A 574 18.21 -4.29 36.48
N GLU A 575 17.94 -3.08 35.99
CA GLU A 575 16.61 -2.69 35.49
C GLU A 575 16.14 -3.56 34.33
N LEU A 576 17.02 -3.86 33.36
CA LEU A 576 16.71 -4.76 32.25
C LEU A 576 16.34 -6.17 32.76
N CYS A 577 17.15 -6.73 33.66
CA CYS A 577 16.87 -8.05 34.24
C CYS A 577 15.52 -8.07 34.99
N GLN A 578 15.20 -7.00 35.73
CA GLN A 578 13.91 -6.86 36.40
C GLN A 578 12.75 -6.85 35.39
N GLY A 579 12.90 -6.11 34.28
CA GLY A 579 11.92 -6.11 33.20
C GLY A 579 11.70 -7.49 32.59
N MET A 580 12.77 -8.26 32.37
CA MET A 580 12.67 -9.63 31.86
C MET A 580 12.00 -10.59 32.85
N LEU A 581 12.34 -10.50 34.14
CA LEU A 581 11.69 -11.29 35.19
C LEU A 581 10.20 -11.00 35.28
N LEU A 582 9.79 -9.74 35.16
CA LEU A 582 8.37 -9.37 35.15
C LEU A 582 7.62 -9.98 33.96
N ARG A 583 8.25 -10.04 32.77
CA ARG A 583 7.66 -10.72 31.60
C ARG A 583 7.51 -12.22 31.84
N LEU A 584 8.50 -12.87 32.47
CA LEU A 584 8.40 -14.28 32.86
C LEU A 584 7.32 -14.52 33.91
N ASP A 585 7.12 -13.60 34.86
CA ASP A 585 6.02 -13.66 35.83
C ASP A 585 4.64 -13.62 35.16
N MET A 586 4.48 -12.81 34.10
CA MET A 586 3.25 -12.83 33.31
C MET A 586 3.02 -14.18 32.64
N LEU A 587 4.06 -14.78 32.04
CA LEU A 587 3.95 -16.12 31.44
C LEU A 587 3.57 -17.17 32.48
N ASP A 588 4.21 -17.15 33.65
CA ASP A 588 3.93 -18.10 34.72
C ASP A 588 2.50 -17.94 35.26
N PHE A 589 1.99 -16.71 35.36
CA PHE A 589 0.60 -16.44 35.71
C PHE A 589 -0.38 -17.06 34.69
N HIS A 590 -0.13 -16.88 33.39
CA HIS A 590 -0.97 -17.47 32.36
C HIS A 590 -0.91 -19.01 32.38
N LEU A 591 0.26 -19.59 32.61
CA LEU A 591 0.45 -21.03 32.75
C LEU A 591 -0.28 -21.59 33.98
N ALA A 592 -0.14 -20.96 35.14
CA ALA A 592 -0.83 -21.35 36.38
C ALA A 592 -2.35 -21.32 36.22
N ARG A 593 -2.87 -20.32 35.49
CA ARG A 593 -4.31 -20.21 35.18
C ARG A 593 -4.81 -21.36 34.29
N VAL A 594 -4.02 -21.79 33.31
CA VAL A 594 -4.31 -22.98 32.49
C VAL A 594 -4.31 -24.23 33.37
N ASN A 595 -3.29 -24.44 34.19
CA ASN A 595 -3.17 -25.58 35.11
C ASN A 595 -4.37 -25.69 36.06
N SER A 596 -4.83 -24.57 36.62
CA SER A 596 -6.03 -24.55 37.45
C SER A 596 -7.29 -25.00 36.69
N ALA A 597 -7.44 -24.63 35.41
CA ALA A 597 -8.57 -25.08 34.58
C ALA A 597 -8.47 -26.57 34.25
N ILE A 598 -7.26 -27.09 34.01
CA ILE A 598 -7.01 -28.52 33.81
C ILE A 598 -7.43 -29.32 35.04
N ASP A 599 -6.99 -28.91 36.23
CA ASP A 599 -7.31 -29.59 37.49
C ASP A 599 -8.81 -29.62 37.76
N GLN A 600 -9.50 -28.50 37.51
CA GLN A 600 -10.95 -28.43 37.64
C GLN A 600 -11.65 -29.42 36.70
N MET A 601 -11.21 -29.50 35.44
CA MET A 601 -11.80 -30.38 34.44
C MET A 601 -11.52 -31.86 34.69
N ARG A 602 -10.29 -32.21 35.13
CA ARG A 602 -9.93 -33.59 35.54
C ARG A 602 -10.85 -34.08 36.68
N ARG A 603 -11.15 -33.22 37.65
CA ARG A 603 -12.10 -33.52 38.73
C ARG A 603 -13.53 -33.71 38.22
N THR A 604 -14.01 -32.88 37.30
CA THR A 604 -15.37 -33.04 36.76
C THR A 604 -15.52 -34.24 35.82
N MET A 605 -14.47 -34.67 35.13
CA MET A 605 -14.50 -35.85 34.26
C MET A 605 -14.21 -37.17 34.98
N GLY A 606 -13.98 -37.15 36.30
CA GLY A 606 -13.82 -38.37 37.10
C GLY A 606 -12.56 -39.17 36.79
N VAL A 607 -11.45 -38.51 36.43
CA VAL A 607 -10.14 -39.15 36.30
C VAL A 607 -9.38 -39.01 37.62
N ASP A 608 -9.93 -39.59 38.69
CA ASP A 608 -9.17 -39.99 39.87
C ASP A 608 -9.49 -41.46 40.14
N LYS A 609 -8.64 -42.36 39.64
CA LYS A 609 -8.63 -43.76 40.10
C LYS A 609 -7.47 -43.98 41.05
N CYS A 610 -7.85 -44.36 42.27
CA CYS A 610 -7.16 -45.21 43.23
C CYS A 610 -5.85 -44.72 43.86
N SER A 611 -6.00 -44.08 45.01
CA SER A 611 -5.11 -44.30 46.17
C SER A 611 -5.95 -44.70 47.39
N SER A 612 -6.56 -45.89 47.33
CA SER A 612 -7.15 -46.57 48.50
C SER A 612 -6.65 -48.02 48.57
N THR A 613 -5.39 -48.14 48.98
CA THR A 613 -4.73 -49.32 49.54
C THR A 613 -3.55 -48.73 50.32
N GLN A 614 -3.38 -48.84 51.64
CA GLN A 614 -3.71 -49.87 52.60
C GLN A 614 -3.96 -49.21 53.97
N GLN A 615 -5.04 -49.57 54.65
CA GLN A 615 -5.06 -49.63 56.11
C GLN A 615 -5.13 -51.11 56.46
N MET A 616 -3.97 -51.67 56.75
CA MET A 616 -3.82 -52.91 57.50
C MET A 616 -3.53 -52.52 58.95
N ASP A 617 -4.36 -53.07 59.83
CA ASP A 617 -4.08 -53.55 61.18
C ASP A 617 -3.39 -52.64 62.19
N SER A 618 -4.07 -52.35 63.30
CA SER A 618 -3.73 -52.89 64.64
C SER A 618 -4.75 -52.43 65.70
N GLU A 619 -5.33 -53.44 66.37
CA GLU A 619 -6.05 -53.47 67.68
C GLU A 619 -7.42 -52.78 67.85
#